data_AF-A0A0F9M067-F1
#
_entry.id   AF-A0A0F9M067-F1
#
_cell.length_a   1.000
_cell.length_b   1.000
_cell.length_c   1.000
_cell.angle_alpha   90.00
_cell.angle_beta   90.00
_cell.angle_gamma   90.00
#
_symmetry.space_group_name_H-M   'P 1'
#
loop_
_entity.id
_entity.type
_entity.pdbx_description
1 polymer ?
#
loop_
_entity_poly.entity_id
_entity_poly.type
_entity_poly.pdbx_seq_one_letter_code
_entity_poly.pdbx_strand_id
1 'polypeptide(L)'
;MDNKLKLISEFQCSGCMRGGPTTKNCNDFSIEEAQDYFRCASHVCGTTALTGMGFVNFALGLPNGFNRGGPEMQDKKERWANTFLIRIWSKDKYPDWDKFNIPVWAMEKDGFLFVRTFMPRINRGCTDVIEQGNKQKLCPLAIDVGEFYDEID
;
A
#
# COMPACT_ATOMS: atom_id res chain seq x y z
N MET A 1 -0.59 -13.11 18.46
CA MET A 1 -0.13 -11.86 17.80
C MET A 1 -1.38 -11.05 17.50
N ASP A 2 -1.41 -9.75 17.77
CA ASP A 2 -2.54 -8.89 17.38
C ASP A 2 -2.80 -9.06 15.87
N ASN A 3 -4.06 -9.21 15.44
CA ASN A 3 -4.42 -9.39 14.03
C ASN A 3 -3.85 -8.25 13.17
N LYS A 4 -3.74 -7.04 13.73
CA LYS A 4 -3.13 -5.87 13.07
C LYS A 4 -1.65 -6.09 12.74
N LEU A 5 -0.90 -6.68 13.69
CA LEU A 5 0.51 -7.02 13.53
C LEU A 5 0.71 -8.14 12.51
N LYS A 6 -0.20 -9.12 12.48
CA LYS A 6 -0.17 -10.21 11.49
C LYS A 6 -0.31 -9.65 10.07
N LEU A 7 -1.31 -8.80 9.83
CA LEU A 7 -1.55 -8.19 8.52
C LEU A 7 -0.36 -7.33 8.04
N ILE A 8 0.23 -6.52 8.93
CA ILE A 8 1.41 -5.73 8.57
C ILE A 8 2.64 -6.62 8.30
N SER A 9 2.81 -7.69 9.07
CA SER A 9 3.91 -8.63 8.86
C SER A 9 3.80 -9.36 7.53
N GLU A 10 2.57 -9.67 7.11
CA GLU A 10 2.25 -10.35 5.85
C GLU A 10 2.53 -9.45 4.64
N PHE A 11 2.22 -8.15 4.75
CA PHE A 11 2.50 -7.15 3.69
C PHE A 11 3.81 -6.38 3.89
N GLN A 12 4.76 -6.99 4.60
CA GLN A 12 6.15 -6.57 4.85
C GLN A 12 6.42 -5.05 4.79
N CYS A 13 6.30 -4.39 5.94
CA CYS A 13 6.93 -3.08 6.16
C CYS A 13 8.46 -3.25 6.18
N SER A 14 9.11 -2.96 5.06
CA SER A 14 10.56 -3.15 4.87
C SER A 14 11.43 -2.24 5.76
N GLY A 15 10.88 -1.17 6.34
CA GLY A 15 11.51 -0.42 7.45
C GLY A 15 11.62 -1.21 8.76
N CYS A 16 10.84 -2.27 8.95
CA CYS A 16 10.92 -3.19 10.10
C CYS A 16 11.91 -4.35 9.86
N MET A 17 12.34 -4.57 8.61
CA MET A 17 13.16 -5.73 8.21
C MET A 17 14.60 -5.38 7.80
N ARG A 18 14.90 -4.11 7.48
CA ARG A 18 16.28 -3.69 7.14
C ARG A 18 16.99 -3.08 8.34
N GLY A 19 17.99 -3.79 8.86
CA GLY A 19 19.02 -3.29 9.78
C GLY A 19 20.00 -2.29 9.12
N GLY A 20 19.47 -1.25 8.48
CA GLY A 20 20.26 -0.11 8.02
C GLY A 20 20.49 0.90 9.16
N PRO A 21 21.47 1.82 9.05
CA PRO A 21 21.81 2.80 10.08
C PRO A 21 20.79 3.95 10.17
N THR A 22 19.53 3.71 9.85
CA THR A 22 18.45 4.65 10.14
C THR A 22 18.08 4.49 11.60
N THR A 23 18.02 5.59 12.35
CA THR A 23 17.73 5.65 13.79
C THR A 23 16.38 5.06 14.23
N LYS A 24 15.59 4.52 13.29
CA LYS A 24 14.37 3.78 13.57
C LYS A 24 14.70 2.30 13.62
N ASN A 25 14.75 1.75 14.83
CA ASN A 25 15.03 0.33 15.06
C ASN A 25 13.75 -0.50 14.86
N CYS A 26 13.94 -1.81 14.68
CA CYS A 26 12.90 -2.84 14.57
C CYS A 26 11.74 -2.72 15.61
N ASN A 27 11.99 -2.07 16.75
CA ASN A 27 11.04 -1.89 17.85
C ASN A 27 10.28 -0.55 17.82
N ASP A 28 10.57 0.36 16.89
CA ASP A 28 9.87 1.66 16.75
C ASP A 28 8.63 1.55 15.84
N PHE A 29 8.10 0.34 15.71
CA PHE A 29 6.83 0.08 15.10
C PHE A 29 5.73 0.80 15.90
N SER A 30 5.18 1.86 15.31
CA SER A 30 4.01 2.53 15.82
C SER A 30 2.86 2.39 14.84
N ILE A 31 1.73 1.92 15.35
CA ILE A 31 0.47 1.89 14.62
C ILE A 31 -0.10 3.30 14.67
N GLU A 32 -0.40 3.86 13.52
CA GLU A 32 -1.31 4.98 13.41
C GLU A 32 -2.68 4.42 13.09
N GLU A 33 -3.58 4.53 14.05
CA GLU A 33 -4.98 4.15 13.89
C GLU A 33 -5.75 5.35 13.35
N ALA A 34 -6.45 5.14 12.25
CA ALA A 34 -7.57 5.96 11.84
C ALA A 34 -8.88 5.25 12.24
N GLN A 35 -10.00 5.93 12.07
CA GLN A 35 -11.32 5.45 12.51
C GLN A 35 -11.65 4.03 12.04
N ASP A 36 -11.24 3.65 10.82
CA ASP A 36 -11.61 2.38 10.20
C ASP A 36 -10.44 1.62 9.54
N TYR A 37 -9.25 2.22 9.51
CA TYR A 37 -8.05 1.58 8.97
C TYR A 37 -6.86 1.86 9.88
N PHE A 38 -5.82 1.07 9.73
CA PHE A 38 -4.55 1.33 10.39
C PHE A 38 -3.40 1.30 9.39
N ARG A 39 -2.31 1.99 9.75
CA ARG A 39 -1.05 2.00 8.99
C ARG A 39 0.13 2.00 9.94
N CYS A 40 1.30 1.61 9.45
CA CYS A 40 2.54 1.88 10.17
C CYS A 40 2.85 3.39 10.06
N ALA A 41 2.98 4.09 11.19
CA ALA A 41 3.31 5.53 11.22
C ALA A 41 4.71 5.82 10.66
N SER A 42 5.57 4.80 10.66
CA SER A 42 6.93 4.83 10.14
C SER A 42 7.09 4.00 8.87
N HIS A 43 6.03 3.81 8.06
CA HIS A 43 6.17 3.02 6.84
C HIS A 43 7.19 3.68 5.90
N VAL A 44 8.37 3.07 5.79
CA VAL A 44 9.41 3.42 4.83
C VAL A 44 9.43 2.32 3.78
N CYS A 45 9.48 2.68 2.50
CA CYS A 45 9.85 1.75 1.45
C CYS A 45 11.28 1.29 1.70
N GLY A 46 11.43 0.19 2.40
CA GLY A 46 12.72 -0.37 2.78
C GLY A 46 13.40 -1.12 1.64
N THR A 47 12.89 -1.09 0.42
CA THR A 47 13.71 -1.43 -0.75
C THR A 47 13.57 -0.37 -1.83
N THR A 48 14.71 0.18 -2.23
CA THR A 48 14.85 1.06 -3.36
C THR A 48 15.58 0.28 -4.46
N ALA A 49 14.99 0.18 -5.64
CA ALA A 49 15.66 -0.33 -6.83
C ALA A 49 16.14 0.85 -7.67
N LEU A 50 17.34 0.71 -8.21
CA LEU A 50 17.79 1.56 -9.30
C LEU A 50 17.15 1.02 -10.58
N THR A 51 16.22 1.79 -11.14
CA THR A 51 15.66 1.53 -12.48
C THR A 51 16.29 2.50 -13.47
N GLY A 52 16.22 2.22 -14.77
CA GLY A 52 16.73 3.12 -15.82
C GLY A 52 16.11 4.53 -15.81
N MET A 53 15.01 4.74 -15.07
CA MET A 53 14.31 6.02 -14.92
C MET A 53 14.47 6.63 -13.52
N GLY A 54 15.32 6.06 -12.65
CA GLY A 54 15.61 6.58 -11.32
C GLY A 54 15.38 5.58 -10.19
N PHE A 55 15.38 6.07 -8.96
CA PHE A 55 15.13 5.28 -7.77
C PHE A 55 13.64 5.04 -7.60
N VAL A 56 13.23 3.77 -7.59
CA VAL A 56 11.85 3.37 -7.30
C VAL A 56 11.81 2.65 -5.97
N ASN A 57 10.93 3.14 -5.12
CA ASN A 57 10.68 2.63 -3.79
C ASN A 57 9.55 1.59 -3.83
N PHE A 58 9.79 0.41 -3.28
CA PHE A 58 8.80 -0.66 -3.23
C PHE A 58 8.73 -1.34 -1.86
N ALA A 59 7.53 -1.81 -1.52
CA ALA A 59 7.27 -2.62 -0.34
C ALA A 59 7.36 -4.10 -0.72
N LEU A 60 8.30 -4.80 -0.10
CA LEU A 60 8.37 -6.26 -0.18
C LEU A 60 7.07 -6.84 0.43
N GLY A 61 6.63 -8.02 -0.02
CA GLY A 61 5.43 -8.70 0.49
C GLY A 61 4.09 -8.26 -0.12
N LEU A 62 4.02 -7.09 -0.77
CA LEU A 62 2.85 -6.76 -1.59
C LEU A 62 2.98 -7.36 -3.00
N PRO A 63 1.85 -7.72 -3.64
CA PRO A 63 1.86 -8.17 -5.04
C PRO A 63 2.43 -7.10 -5.99
N ASN A 64 2.95 -7.54 -7.13
CA ASN A 64 3.39 -6.65 -8.21
C ASN A 64 2.27 -5.71 -8.63
N GLY A 65 2.61 -4.46 -8.94
CA GLY A 65 1.66 -3.37 -9.22
C GLY A 65 1.06 -2.70 -7.97
N PHE A 66 1.03 -3.40 -6.83
CA PHE A 66 0.58 -2.84 -5.54
C PHE A 66 1.74 -2.46 -4.63
N ASN A 67 2.91 -3.06 -4.87
CA ASN A 67 4.14 -2.88 -4.11
C ASN A 67 4.89 -1.57 -4.39
N ARG A 68 4.58 -0.84 -5.46
CA ARG A 68 5.32 0.37 -5.85
C ARG A 68 4.62 1.67 -5.47
N GLY A 69 5.40 2.65 -5.02
CA GLY A 69 4.99 4.06 -5.03
C GLY A 69 4.99 4.65 -6.46
N GLY A 70 4.56 5.90 -6.60
CA GLY A 70 4.89 6.68 -7.79
C GLY A 70 6.40 6.89 -7.90
N PRO A 71 6.94 7.21 -9.10
CA PRO A 71 8.36 7.54 -9.25
C PRO A 71 8.74 8.69 -8.31
N GLU A 72 9.92 8.64 -7.71
CA GLU A 72 10.39 9.70 -6.83
C GLU A 72 10.53 11.01 -7.63
N MET A 73 9.54 11.90 -7.51
CA MET A 73 9.62 13.26 -8.05
C MET A 73 10.75 13.99 -7.31
N GLN A 74 11.68 14.56 -8.07
CA GLN A 74 12.84 15.29 -7.51
C GLN A 74 12.42 16.57 -6.76
N ASP A 75 11.21 17.08 -6.97
CA ASP A 75 10.71 18.24 -6.24
C ASP A 75 10.33 17.88 -4.79
N LYS A 76 11.00 18.53 -3.84
CA LYS A 76 10.75 18.39 -2.40
C LYS A 76 9.30 18.72 -2.00
N LYS A 77 8.59 19.54 -2.78
CA LYS A 77 7.18 19.89 -2.52
C LYS A 77 6.21 18.75 -2.86
N GLU A 78 6.58 17.85 -3.78
CA GLU A 78 5.71 16.75 -4.24
C GLU A 78 6.09 15.38 -3.64
N ARG A 79 7.12 15.32 -2.79
CA ARG A 79 7.55 14.09 -2.10
C ARG A 79 6.42 13.32 -1.40
N TRP A 80 5.40 14.03 -0.92
CA TRP A 80 4.24 13.43 -0.24
C TRP A 80 3.33 12.63 -1.17
N ALA A 81 3.25 13.00 -2.46
CA ALA A 81 2.50 12.27 -3.48
C ALA A 81 3.12 10.88 -3.77
N ASN A 82 4.44 10.75 -3.58
CA ASN A 82 5.20 9.53 -3.85
C ASN A 82 5.48 8.69 -2.60
N THR A 83 5.03 9.15 -1.43
CA THR A 83 5.17 8.38 -0.19
C THR A 83 4.14 7.26 -0.19
N PHE A 84 4.64 6.03 -0.33
CA PHE A 84 3.86 4.82 -0.32
C PHE A 84 2.95 4.75 0.91
N LEU A 85 1.63 4.72 0.67
CA LEU A 85 0.62 4.64 1.70
C LEU A 85 -0.10 3.30 1.55
N ILE A 86 0.09 2.42 2.53
CA ILE A 86 -0.74 1.23 2.69
C ILE A 86 -1.78 1.54 3.78
N ARG A 87 -3.06 1.30 3.48
CA ARG A 87 -4.13 1.29 4.48
C ARG A 87 -4.64 -0.14 4.62
N ILE A 88 -4.61 -0.65 5.84
CA ILE A 88 -5.08 -2.01 6.11
C ILE A 88 -6.43 -1.92 6.80
N TRP A 89 -7.39 -2.63 6.23
CA TRP A 89 -8.77 -2.67 6.68
C TRP A 89 -9.07 -4.08 7.18
N SER A 90 -9.56 -4.15 8.42
CA SER A 90 -10.06 -5.40 8.98
C SER A 90 -11.32 -5.87 8.25
N LYS A 91 -11.67 -7.13 8.44
CA LYS A 91 -12.92 -7.71 7.91
C LYS A 91 -14.13 -6.77 8.09
N ASP A 92 -14.96 -6.68 7.05
CA ASP A 92 -16.18 -5.85 7.00
C ASP A 92 -15.95 -4.32 7.07
N LYS A 93 -14.69 -3.87 7.02
CA LYS A 93 -14.30 -2.46 6.89
C LYS A 93 -13.64 -2.23 5.53
N TYR A 94 -13.89 -1.07 4.93
CA TYR A 94 -13.32 -0.70 3.64
C TYR A 94 -13.40 0.82 3.46
N PRO A 95 -12.60 1.41 2.55
CA PRO A 95 -12.70 2.82 2.22
C PRO A 95 -14.06 3.15 1.61
N ASP A 96 -14.56 4.36 1.89
CA ASP A 96 -15.62 4.96 1.08
C ASP A 96 -15.06 5.29 -0.31
N TRP A 97 -15.23 4.36 -1.26
CA TRP A 97 -14.86 4.59 -2.65
C TRP A 97 -15.92 5.43 -3.36
N ASP A 98 -15.55 6.68 -3.56
CA ASP A 98 -16.38 7.73 -4.13
C ASP A 98 -15.57 8.61 -5.09
N LYS A 99 -16.08 9.80 -5.43
CA LYS A 99 -15.37 10.76 -6.29
C LYS A 99 -14.06 11.30 -5.67
N PHE A 100 -13.83 11.09 -4.38
CA PHE A 100 -12.63 11.52 -3.66
C PHE A 100 -11.65 10.36 -3.39
N ASN A 101 -12.11 9.11 -3.42
CA ASN A 101 -11.29 7.90 -3.34
C ASN A 101 -11.66 6.96 -4.48
N ILE A 102 -10.96 7.05 -5.60
CA ILE A 102 -11.29 6.31 -6.81
C ILE A 102 -10.50 4.99 -6.83
N PRO A 103 -11.17 3.83 -6.76
CA PRO A 103 -10.50 2.55 -6.95
C PRO A 103 -10.14 2.40 -8.44
N VAL A 104 -8.85 2.32 -8.74
CA VAL A 104 -8.33 2.28 -10.12
C VAL A 104 -8.26 0.84 -10.61
N TRP A 105 -7.56 0.00 -9.86
CA TRP A 105 -7.48 -1.42 -10.12
C TRP A 105 -7.40 -2.23 -8.84
N ALA A 106 -7.79 -3.49 -8.92
CA ALA A 106 -7.92 -4.37 -7.78
C ALA A 106 -7.53 -5.81 -8.13
N MET A 107 -7.14 -6.56 -7.11
CA MET A 107 -6.80 -7.97 -7.21
C MET A 107 -7.21 -8.68 -5.93
N GLU A 108 -7.90 -9.81 -6.06
CA GLU A 108 -8.12 -10.74 -4.95
C GLU A 108 -6.97 -11.76 -4.91
N LYS A 109 -6.33 -11.92 -3.76
CA LYS A 109 -5.26 -12.90 -3.58
C LYS A 109 -5.13 -13.30 -2.11
N ASP A 110 -4.98 -14.60 -1.86
CA ASP A 110 -4.74 -15.18 -0.53
C ASP A 110 -5.75 -14.74 0.56
N GLY A 111 -7.02 -14.54 0.17
CA GLY A 111 -8.08 -14.09 1.09
C GLY A 111 -8.10 -12.59 1.37
N PHE A 112 -7.30 -11.81 0.64
CA PHE A 112 -7.25 -10.36 0.68
C PHE A 112 -7.69 -9.74 -0.63
N LEU A 113 -8.28 -8.56 -0.53
CA LEU A 113 -8.52 -7.68 -1.67
C LEU A 113 -7.51 -6.53 -1.62
N PHE A 114 -6.67 -6.46 -2.63
CA PHE A 114 -5.75 -5.34 -2.86
C PHE A 114 -6.41 -4.36 -3.81
N VAL A 115 -6.42 -3.07 -3.47
CA VAL A 115 -6.98 -2.02 -4.34
C VAL A 115 -6.01 -0.86 -4.42
N ARG A 116 -5.69 -0.45 -5.65
CA ARG A 116 -4.99 0.80 -5.89
C ARG A 116 -6.03 1.90 -5.92
N THR A 117 -6.01 2.75 -4.90
CA THR A 117 -6.92 3.88 -4.78
C THR A 117 -6.17 5.16 -5.11
N PHE A 118 -6.76 5.99 -5.96
CA PHE A 118 -6.29 7.34 -6.22
C PHE A 118 -7.18 8.33 -5.48
N MET A 119 -6.57 9.26 -4.76
CA MET A 119 -7.24 10.35 -4.04
C MET A 119 -7.00 11.66 -4.79
N PRO A 120 -7.91 12.09 -5.70
CA PRO A 120 -7.65 13.23 -6.59
C PRO A 120 -7.42 14.54 -5.84
N ARG A 121 -8.12 14.72 -4.70
CA ARG A 121 -8.08 15.95 -3.91
C ARG A 121 -6.68 16.31 -3.42
N ILE A 122 -5.86 15.31 -3.13
CA ILE A 122 -4.50 15.47 -2.62
C ILE A 122 -3.46 14.91 -3.59
N ASN A 123 -3.89 14.57 -4.81
CA ASN A 123 -3.07 13.96 -5.84
C ASN A 123 -2.20 12.81 -5.31
N ARG A 124 -2.82 11.83 -4.64
CA ARG A 124 -2.09 10.77 -3.94
C ARG A 124 -2.65 9.39 -4.23
N GLY A 125 -1.77 8.45 -4.54
CA GLY A 125 -2.10 7.03 -4.60
C GLY A 125 -1.93 6.35 -3.23
N CYS A 126 -2.76 5.35 -2.96
CA CYS A 126 -2.56 4.42 -1.86
C CYS A 126 -2.93 2.99 -2.27
N THR A 127 -2.40 2.03 -1.54
CA THR A 127 -2.78 0.63 -1.63
C THR A 127 -3.67 0.31 -0.43
N ASP A 128 -4.94 0.03 -0.69
CA ASP A 128 -5.85 -0.52 0.30
C ASP A 128 -5.72 -2.04 0.31
N VAL A 129 -5.59 -2.61 1.51
CA VAL A 129 -5.57 -4.06 1.71
C VAL A 129 -6.71 -4.41 2.64
N ILE A 130 -7.66 -5.19 2.15
CA ILE A 130 -8.92 -5.48 2.85
C ILE A 130 -8.98 -6.98 3.10
N GLU A 131 -9.07 -7.34 4.39
CA GLU A 131 -9.27 -8.73 4.80
C GLU A 131 -10.64 -9.24 4.37
N GLN A 132 -10.68 -10.37 3.65
CA GLN A 132 -11.91 -10.98 3.12
C GLN A 132 -12.73 -10.01 2.25
N GLY A 133 -12.08 -9.03 1.61
CA GLY A 133 -12.73 -8.15 0.65
C GLY A 133 -13.13 -8.90 -0.61
N ASN A 134 -14.17 -8.42 -1.29
CA ASN A 134 -14.58 -8.93 -2.60
C ASN A 134 -14.71 -7.78 -3.59
N LYS A 135 -14.00 -7.86 -4.70
CA LYS A 135 -13.91 -6.84 -5.74
C LYS A 135 -15.26 -6.55 -6.35
N GLN A 136 -16.01 -7.59 -6.75
CA GLN A 136 -17.31 -7.43 -7.42
C GLN A 136 -18.33 -6.72 -6.51
N LYS A 137 -18.25 -6.95 -5.21
CA LYS A 137 -19.12 -6.29 -4.22
C LYS A 137 -18.66 -4.88 -3.88
N LEU A 138 -17.37 -4.70 -3.61
CA LEU A 138 -16.87 -3.47 -2.98
C LEU A 138 -16.40 -2.43 -4.02
N CYS A 139 -15.72 -2.86 -5.08
CA CYS A 139 -15.21 -1.96 -6.14
C CYS A 139 -15.42 -2.57 -7.54
N PRO A 140 -16.67 -2.79 -7.99
CA PRO A 140 -16.95 -3.49 -9.24
C PRO A 140 -16.34 -2.81 -10.47
N LEU A 141 -16.18 -1.49 -10.42
CA LEU A 141 -15.64 -0.67 -11.52
C LEU A 141 -14.10 -0.65 -11.59
N ALA A 142 -13.40 -1.13 -10.56
CA ALA A 142 -11.95 -1.24 -10.61
C ALA A 142 -11.55 -2.26 -11.69
N ILE A 143 -10.46 -2.00 -12.39
CA ILE A 143 -9.89 -2.98 -13.33
C ILE A 143 -9.44 -4.20 -12.51
N ASP A 144 -9.89 -5.39 -12.87
CA ASP A 144 -9.39 -6.62 -12.25
C ASP A 144 -8.06 -6.97 -12.89
N VAL A 145 -6.99 -6.87 -12.12
CA VAL A 145 -5.63 -7.13 -12.61
C VAL A 145 -5.17 -8.55 -12.27
N GLY A 146 -6.00 -9.34 -11.59
CA GLY A 146 -5.68 -10.74 -11.29
C GLY A 146 -5.50 -11.58 -12.56
N GLU A 147 -6.20 -11.23 -13.64
CA GLU A 147 -6.16 -11.94 -14.92
C GLU A 147 -4.84 -11.79 -15.68
N PHE A 148 -4.08 -10.73 -15.41
CA PHE A 148 -2.81 -10.43 -16.08
C PHE A 148 -1.71 -10.06 -15.08
N TYR A 149 -1.82 -10.58 -13.85
CA TYR A 149 -0.91 -10.26 -12.75
C TYR A 149 0.57 -10.49 -13.10
N ASP A 150 0.85 -11.58 -13.84
CA ASP A 150 2.21 -11.94 -14.26
C ASP A 150 2.80 -11.00 -15.33
N GLU A 151 1.97 -10.13 -15.92
CA GLU A 151 2.36 -9.13 -16.93
C GLU A 151 2.61 -7.74 -16.31
N ILE A 152 2.37 -7.58 -15.00
CA ILE A 152 2.54 -6.32 -14.29
C ILE A 152 4.01 -6.15 -13.89
N ASP A 153 4.73 -5.31 -14.64
CA ASP A 153 6.13 -4.94 -14.36
C ASP A 153 6.25 -3.83 -13.31
#